data_AF-A0A7R9RUR1-F1
#
_entry.id   AF-A0A7R9RUR1-F1
#
_cell.length_a   1.000
_cell.length_b   1.000
_cell.length_c   1.000
_cell.angle_alpha   90.00
_cell.angle_beta   90.00
_cell.angle_gamma   90.00
#
_symmetry.space_group_name_H-M   'P 1'
#
loop_
_entity.id
_entity.type
_entity.pdbx_description
1 polymer ?
#
loop_
_entity_poly.entity_id
_entity_poly.type
_entity_poly.pdbx_seq_one_letter_code
_entity_poly.pdbx_strand_id
1 'polypeptide(L)'
;RIKRSNERLRCLYFRLCDVRFIYASDMKTSKIPLLPDDFENYVLSQCNATREILLNQWLPKVAKTVSDFRNEWRSLVPMKAGESLVHIERYFSCLAALMSHQLHEMVMTSLREFLTLFLVHESGNDYQGEYSDLTYPHLSVLTVKVCLDGNNLAFSPSLDQTEEYIVSSFRHIITASEQI
;
A
#
# COMPACT_ATOMS: atom_id res chain seq x y z
N ARG A 1 22.47 14.39 -18.32
CA ARG A 1 21.10 14.91 -18.59
C ARG A 1 20.07 13.98 -17.93
N ILE A 2 19.87 12.75 -18.40
CA ILE A 2 18.97 11.75 -17.77
C ILE A 2 19.20 11.59 -16.24
N LYS A 3 20.47 11.52 -15.79
CA LYS A 3 20.80 11.37 -14.36
C LYS A 3 20.24 12.48 -13.45
N ARG A 4 20.24 13.75 -13.88
CA ARG A 4 19.83 14.90 -13.03
C ARG A 4 18.30 14.99 -12.87
N SER A 5 17.55 14.72 -13.95
CA SER A 5 16.10 14.62 -13.90
C SER A 5 15.66 13.47 -12.98
N ASN A 6 16.29 12.29 -13.13
CA ASN A 6 16.02 11.14 -12.27
C ASN A 6 16.38 11.40 -10.80
N GLU A 7 17.45 12.15 -10.53
CA GLU A 7 17.86 12.51 -9.17
C GLU A 7 16.84 13.46 -8.51
N ARG A 8 16.33 14.46 -9.22
CA ARG A 8 15.25 15.31 -8.68
C ARG A 8 13.94 14.56 -8.49
N LEU A 9 13.59 13.62 -9.35
CA LEU A 9 12.42 12.76 -9.16
C LEU A 9 12.60 11.79 -8.00
N ARG A 10 13.82 11.30 -7.77
CA ARG A 10 14.17 10.58 -6.54
C ARG A 10 14.03 11.46 -5.31
N CYS A 11 14.50 12.71 -5.34
CA CYS A 11 14.28 13.66 -4.24
C CYS A 11 12.81 14.06 -4.05
N LEU A 12 12.01 14.05 -5.12
CA LEU A 12 10.57 14.27 -5.04
C LEU A 12 9.88 13.07 -4.36
N TYR A 13 10.27 11.87 -4.75
CA TYR A 13 9.82 10.64 -4.11
C TYR A 13 10.26 10.55 -2.66
N PHE A 14 11.49 10.92 -2.31
CA PHE A 14 11.96 10.91 -0.92
C PHE A 14 11.12 11.83 -0.01
N ARG A 15 10.42 12.82 -0.57
CA ARG A 15 9.48 13.68 0.19
C ARG A 15 8.08 13.07 0.35
N LEU A 16 7.81 11.96 -0.34
CA LEU A 16 6.52 11.25 -0.34
C LEU A 16 6.71 9.75 -0.05
N CYS A 17 7.95 9.29 0.20
CA CYS A 17 8.28 7.89 0.47
C CYS A 17 7.80 7.44 1.84
N ASP A 18 7.35 8.37 2.69
CA ASP A 18 6.72 8.07 3.97
C ASP A 18 5.21 7.83 3.84
N VAL A 19 4.63 8.10 2.67
CA VAL A 19 3.22 7.77 2.42
C VAL A 19 3.09 6.24 2.34
N ARG A 20 2.10 5.70 3.05
CA ARG A 20 1.71 4.28 3.04
C ARG A 20 0.26 4.16 2.63
N PHE A 21 -0.09 3.05 1.97
CA PHE A 21 -1.50 2.70 1.73
C PHE A 21 -2.21 2.30 3.03
N ILE A 22 -1.45 1.86 4.03
CA ILE A 22 -1.96 1.55 5.36
C ILE A 22 -0.91 1.81 6.43
N TYR A 23 -1.33 2.41 7.55
CA TYR A 23 -0.51 2.64 8.73
C TYR A 23 -0.92 1.66 9.82
N ALA A 24 -0.19 0.55 9.93
CA ALA A 24 -0.49 -0.50 10.91
C ALA A 24 -0.36 -0.01 12.37
N SER A 25 0.50 0.97 12.63
CA SER A 25 0.63 1.64 13.93
C SER A 25 -0.68 2.26 14.40
N ASP A 26 -1.33 3.01 13.51
CA ASP A 26 -2.53 3.79 13.84
C ASP A 26 -3.70 2.85 14.14
N MET A 27 -3.73 1.72 13.42
CA MET A 27 -4.68 0.64 13.65
C MET A 27 -4.47 0.00 15.03
N LYS A 28 -3.23 -0.36 15.39
CA LYS A 28 -2.86 -0.95 16.70
C LYS A 28 -3.20 -0.04 17.88
N THR A 29 -3.04 1.27 17.72
CA THR A 29 -3.22 2.21 18.85
C THR A 29 -4.67 2.57 19.12
N SER A 30 -5.55 2.58 18.11
CA SER A 30 -6.85 3.26 18.25
C SER A 30 -8.06 2.59 17.60
N LYS A 31 -7.89 1.48 16.87
CA LYS A 31 -8.98 0.92 16.05
C LYS A 31 -9.29 -0.55 16.30
N ILE A 32 -8.30 -1.41 16.58
CA ILE A 32 -8.56 -2.84 16.75
C ILE A 32 -8.98 -3.19 18.20
N PRO A 33 -9.83 -4.22 18.38
CA PRO A 33 -10.40 -5.09 17.35
C PRO A 33 -11.57 -4.46 16.58
N LEU A 34 -11.67 -4.76 15.28
CA LEU A 34 -12.77 -4.31 14.40
C LEU A 34 -13.66 -5.49 13.98
N LEU A 35 -14.91 -5.23 13.57
CA LEU A 35 -15.69 -6.24 12.85
C LEU A 35 -15.05 -6.51 11.48
N PRO A 36 -15.17 -7.71 10.90
CA PRO A 36 -14.50 -8.05 9.62
C PRO A 36 -14.83 -7.08 8.48
N ASP A 37 -16.09 -6.67 8.35
CA ASP A 37 -16.52 -5.71 7.33
C ASP A 37 -15.97 -4.29 7.60
N ASP A 38 -16.02 -3.83 8.85
CA ASP A 38 -15.45 -2.54 9.25
C ASP A 38 -13.93 -2.49 9.03
N PHE A 39 -13.25 -3.62 9.25
CA PHE A 39 -11.83 -3.78 9.01
C PHE A 39 -11.48 -3.62 7.53
N GLU A 40 -12.16 -4.36 6.65
CA GLU A 40 -11.94 -4.25 5.21
C GLU A 40 -12.27 -2.84 4.70
N ASN A 41 -13.40 -2.28 5.12
CA ASN A 41 -13.81 -0.92 4.76
C ASN A 41 -12.79 0.14 5.22
N TYR A 42 -12.19 -0.04 6.40
CA TYR A 42 -11.14 0.83 6.89
C TYR A 42 -9.88 0.76 6.00
N VAL A 43 -9.43 -0.46 5.65
CA VAL A 43 -8.29 -0.67 4.76
C VAL A 43 -8.57 -0.01 3.40
N LEU A 44 -9.75 -0.25 2.83
CA LEU A 44 -10.18 0.35 1.56
C LEU A 44 -10.20 1.88 1.63
N SER A 45 -10.70 2.46 2.72
CA SER A 45 -10.72 3.91 2.94
C SER A 45 -9.31 4.52 2.98
N GLN A 46 -8.37 3.88 3.68
CA GLN A 46 -6.96 4.30 3.74
C GLN A 46 -6.28 4.21 2.37
N CYS A 47 -6.54 3.13 1.63
CA CYS A 47 -6.06 2.97 0.26
C CYS A 47 -6.57 4.10 -0.64
N ASN A 48 -7.87 4.43 -0.56
CA ASN A 48 -8.48 5.52 -1.33
C ASN A 48 -7.91 6.89 -0.95
N ALA A 49 -7.74 7.18 0.35
CA ALA A 49 -7.14 8.43 0.80
C ALA A 49 -5.70 8.59 0.29
N THR A 50 -4.92 7.51 0.33
CA THR A 50 -3.56 7.47 -0.22
C THR A 50 -3.54 7.70 -1.73
N ARG A 51 -4.47 7.07 -2.45
CA ARG A 51 -4.64 7.27 -3.89
C ARG A 51 -4.95 8.72 -4.23
N GLU A 52 -5.82 9.38 -3.49
CA GLU A 52 -6.10 10.81 -3.68
C GLU A 52 -4.87 11.69 -3.46
N ILE A 53 -4.01 11.36 -2.48
CA ILE A 53 -2.72 12.05 -2.31
C ILE A 53 -1.82 11.83 -3.52
N LEU A 54 -1.75 10.60 -4.04
CA LEU A 54 -0.92 10.28 -5.20
C LEU A 54 -1.39 11.00 -6.46
N LEU A 55 -2.69 11.00 -6.74
CA LEU A 55 -3.27 11.65 -7.91
C LEU A 55 -3.27 13.17 -7.83
N ASN A 56 -3.57 13.75 -6.67
CA ASN A 56 -3.73 15.20 -6.55
C ASN A 56 -2.44 15.91 -6.11
N GLN A 57 -1.45 15.19 -5.57
CA GLN A 57 -0.21 15.79 -5.11
C GLN A 57 1.04 15.21 -5.79
N TRP A 58 1.23 13.89 -5.78
CA TRP A 58 2.45 13.29 -6.31
C TRP A 58 2.53 13.43 -7.83
N LEU A 59 1.49 13.01 -8.56
CA LEU A 59 1.48 13.03 -10.02
C LEU A 59 1.60 14.46 -10.59
N PRO A 60 0.90 15.49 -10.07
CA PRO A 60 1.10 16.88 -10.50
C PRO A 60 2.51 17.40 -10.22
N LYS A 61 3.11 17.02 -9.08
CA LYS A 61 4.50 17.36 -8.75
C LYS A 61 5.50 16.68 -9.70
N VAL A 62 5.25 15.44 -10.10
CA VAL A 62 6.01 14.75 -11.14
C VAL A 62 5.88 15.49 -12.47
N ALA A 63 4.66 15.81 -12.91
CA ALA A 63 4.41 16.53 -14.15
C ALA A 63 5.09 17.92 -14.17
N LYS A 64 5.04 18.64 -13.05
CA LYS A 64 5.78 19.90 -12.87
C LYS A 64 7.27 19.69 -12.98
N THR A 65 7.82 18.67 -12.32
CA THR A 65 9.26 18.36 -12.39
C THR A 65 9.69 18.05 -13.83
N VAL A 66 8.94 17.22 -14.54
CA VAL A 66 9.20 16.92 -15.96
C VAL A 66 9.16 18.19 -16.81
N SER A 67 8.22 19.10 -16.54
CA SER A 67 8.10 20.40 -17.23
C SER A 67 9.27 21.35 -16.92
N ASP A 68 9.72 21.41 -15.67
CA ASP A 68 10.88 22.21 -15.25
C ASP A 68 12.16 21.74 -15.95
N PHE A 69 12.25 20.44 -16.24
CA PHE A 69 13.36 19.84 -17.00
C PHE A 69 13.15 19.85 -18.51
N ARG A 70 12.15 20.56 -19.03
CA ARG A 70 11.88 20.62 -20.47
C ARG A 70 13.11 21.00 -21.28
N ASN A 71 13.91 21.94 -20.81
CA ASN A 71 15.12 22.35 -21.53
C ASN A 71 16.18 21.23 -21.63
N GLU A 72 16.15 20.24 -20.74
CA GLU A 72 17.09 19.11 -20.76
C GLU A 72 16.68 17.99 -21.72
N TRP A 73 15.38 17.71 -21.84
CA TRP A 73 14.87 16.64 -22.70
C TRP A 73 14.33 17.14 -24.04
N ARG A 74 14.02 18.44 -24.21
CA ARG A 74 13.54 19.01 -25.48
C ARG A 74 14.51 18.79 -26.63
N SER A 75 15.83 18.79 -26.36
CA SER A 75 16.84 18.50 -27.39
C SER A 75 16.83 17.04 -27.87
N LEU A 76 16.08 16.15 -27.20
CA LEU A 76 15.91 14.75 -27.57
C LEU A 76 14.72 14.57 -28.52
N VAL A 77 13.88 15.61 -28.70
CA VAL A 77 12.75 15.58 -29.64
C VAL A 77 13.29 15.86 -31.04
N PRO A 78 13.07 14.95 -32.01
CA PRO A 78 13.47 15.18 -33.39
C PRO A 78 12.82 16.44 -33.96
N MET A 79 13.56 17.18 -34.79
CA MET A 79 13.09 18.44 -35.37
C MET A 79 12.46 18.24 -36.75
N LYS A 80 12.76 17.12 -37.43
CA LYS A 80 12.22 16.80 -38.75
C LYS A 80 11.35 15.55 -38.70
N ALA A 81 10.31 15.54 -39.55
CA ALA A 81 9.50 14.34 -39.76
C ALA A 81 10.38 13.21 -40.34
N GLY A 82 10.32 12.02 -39.74
CA GLY A 82 11.10 10.83 -40.13
C GLY A 82 12.38 10.59 -39.32
N GLU A 83 12.76 11.52 -38.44
CA GLU A 83 13.86 11.29 -37.48
C GLU A 83 13.42 10.40 -36.30
N SER A 84 14.36 9.66 -35.74
CA SER A 84 14.09 8.66 -34.69
C SER A 84 13.62 9.29 -33.36
N LEU A 85 12.57 8.72 -32.76
CA LEU A 85 12.06 9.08 -31.43
C LEU A 85 12.74 8.33 -30.28
N VAL A 86 13.67 7.42 -30.58
CA VAL A 86 14.28 6.50 -29.60
C VAL A 86 14.84 7.21 -28.37
N HIS A 87 15.42 8.40 -28.54
CA HIS A 87 16.00 9.15 -27.42
C HIS A 87 14.96 9.73 -26.46
N ILE A 88 13.86 10.27 -26.99
CA ILE A 88 12.78 10.83 -26.17
C ILE A 88 11.92 9.72 -25.55
N GLU A 89 11.67 8.64 -26.30
CA GLU A 89 11.01 7.44 -25.80
C GLU A 89 11.79 6.84 -24.63
N ARG A 90 13.11 6.62 -24.81
CA ARG A 90 13.96 6.09 -23.75
C ARG A 90 13.99 6.99 -22.51
N TYR A 91 13.95 8.32 -22.68
CA TYR A 91 13.85 9.24 -21.56
C TYR A 91 12.56 9.01 -20.77
N PHE A 92 11.40 8.99 -21.42
CA PHE A 92 10.12 8.76 -20.76
C PHE A 92 9.96 7.33 -20.23
N SER A 93 10.53 6.31 -20.90
CA SER A 93 10.54 4.95 -20.37
C SER A 93 11.35 4.85 -19.07
N CYS A 94 12.49 5.55 -18.96
CA CYS A 94 13.24 5.61 -17.71
C CYS A 94 12.46 6.32 -16.60
N LEU A 95 11.71 7.38 -16.93
CA LEU A 95 10.84 8.08 -16.00
C LEU A 95 9.72 7.17 -15.49
N ALA A 96 9.01 6.51 -16.42
CA ALA A 96 7.95 5.57 -16.10
C ALA A 96 8.46 4.42 -15.22
N ALA A 97 9.60 3.80 -15.58
CA ALA A 97 10.21 2.75 -14.77
C ALA A 97 10.57 3.21 -13.34
N LEU A 98 11.06 4.45 -13.20
CA LEU A 98 11.34 5.02 -11.89
C LEU A 98 10.05 5.22 -11.08
N MET A 99 9.00 5.76 -11.70
CA MET A 99 7.69 5.94 -11.05
C MET A 99 7.05 4.61 -10.63
N SER A 100 7.09 3.60 -11.50
CA SER A 100 6.59 2.26 -11.19
C SER A 100 7.35 1.64 -10.02
N HIS A 101 8.68 1.79 -9.98
CA HIS A 101 9.49 1.30 -8.85
C HIS A 101 9.10 2.01 -7.54
N GLN A 102 8.85 3.31 -7.59
CA GLN A 102 8.43 4.10 -6.43
C GLN A 102 7.09 3.63 -5.85
N LEU A 103 6.09 3.39 -6.70
CA LEU A 103 4.80 2.83 -6.31
C LEU A 103 4.94 1.41 -5.76
N HIS A 104 5.75 0.57 -6.41
CA HIS A 104 6.04 -0.79 -5.96
C HIS A 104 6.63 -0.81 -4.55
N GLU A 105 7.62 0.03 -4.25
CA GLU A 105 8.21 0.11 -2.91
C GLU A 105 7.19 0.59 -1.86
N MET A 106 6.28 1.50 -2.21
CA MET A 106 5.20 1.93 -1.31
C MET A 106 4.25 0.77 -0.99
N VAL A 107 3.84 -0.01 -1.99
CA VAL A 107 2.99 -1.21 -1.80
C VAL A 107 3.71 -2.23 -0.94
N MET A 108 4.95 -2.58 -1.27
CA MET A 108 5.72 -3.58 -0.54
C MET A 108 5.93 -3.20 0.92
N THR A 109 6.19 -1.92 1.19
CA THR A 109 6.34 -1.44 2.57
C THR A 109 5.01 -1.49 3.32
N SER A 110 3.92 -1.07 2.67
CA SER A 110 2.57 -1.13 3.25
C SER A 110 2.14 -2.57 3.59
N LEU A 111 2.39 -3.53 2.69
CA LEU A 111 2.09 -4.95 2.90
C LEU A 111 2.90 -5.54 4.06
N ARG A 112 4.20 -5.23 4.14
CA ARG A 112 5.06 -5.69 5.24
C ARG A 112 4.55 -5.17 6.58
N GLU A 113 4.27 -3.87 6.67
CA GLU A 113 3.74 -3.25 7.88
C GLU A 113 2.38 -3.85 8.26
N PHE A 114 1.48 -4.04 7.29
CA PHE A 114 0.16 -4.64 7.52
C PHE A 114 0.25 -6.09 8.02
N LEU A 115 1.14 -6.89 7.45
CA LEU A 115 1.38 -8.27 7.88
C LEU A 115 1.81 -8.35 9.36
N THR A 116 2.52 -7.33 9.88
CA THR A 116 2.91 -7.29 11.31
C THR A 116 1.72 -7.21 12.29
N LEU A 117 0.50 -6.95 11.82
CA LEU A 117 -0.72 -7.06 12.64
C LEU A 117 -1.04 -8.52 12.97
N PHE A 118 -0.75 -9.42 12.03
CA PHE A 118 -1.13 -10.83 12.10
C PHE A 118 -0.01 -11.72 12.62
N LEU A 119 1.26 -11.39 12.33
CA LEU A 119 2.43 -12.16 12.79
C LEU A 119 2.53 -12.27 14.32
N VAL A 120 1.92 -11.34 15.04
CA VAL A 120 1.77 -11.36 16.49
C VAL A 120 1.05 -12.63 16.98
N HIS A 121 0.26 -13.28 16.11
CA HIS A 121 -0.50 -14.49 16.39
C HIS A 121 0.10 -15.75 15.71
N GLU A 122 1.31 -15.68 15.14
CA GLU A 122 1.93 -16.77 14.35
C GLU A 122 2.13 -18.06 15.17
N SER A 123 2.50 -17.96 16.44
CA SER A 123 2.66 -19.12 17.34
C SER A 123 1.31 -19.73 17.76
N GLY A 124 0.19 -19.08 17.43
CA GLY A 124 -1.14 -19.48 17.83
C GLY A 124 -1.23 -19.77 19.33
N ASN A 125 -1.87 -20.90 19.66
CA ASN A 125 -2.00 -21.41 21.02
C ASN A 125 -0.94 -22.49 21.35
N ASP A 126 0.19 -22.53 20.65
CA ASP A 126 1.27 -23.51 20.92
C ASP A 126 2.01 -23.14 22.21
N TYR A 127 1.41 -23.56 23.31
CA TYR A 127 1.84 -23.21 24.65
C TYR A 127 2.70 -24.32 25.27
N GLN A 128 3.94 -23.98 25.63
CA GLN A 128 4.92 -24.89 26.23
C GLN A 128 5.46 -24.28 27.54
N GLY A 129 4.76 -24.44 28.70
CA GLY A 129 5.25 -23.90 29.99
C GLY A 129 4.26 -23.88 31.18
N GLU A 130 4.52 -23.10 32.24
CA GLU A 130 3.57 -22.78 33.34
C GLU A 130 2.74 -21.50 33.10
N TYR A 131 1.41 -21.63 33.05
CA TYR A 131 0.52 -20.58 32.55
C TYR A 131 0.56 -19.35 33.45
N SER A 132 0.69 -18.15 32.85
CA SER A 132 0.67 -16.88 33.57
C SER A 132 -0.18 -15.84 32.84
N ASP A 133 -1.22 -15.35 33.53
CA ASP A 133 -2.28 -14.46 33.02
C ASP A 133 -1.76 -13.20 32.31
N LEU A 134 -0.60 -12.67 32.72
CA LEU A 134 -0.05 -11.42 32.17
C LEU A 134 0.83 -11.62 30.93
N THR A 135 1.07 -12.86 30.52
CA THR A 135 2.10 -13.18 29.51
C THR A 135 1.58 -13.04 28.07
N TYR A 136 0.26 -13.00 27.86
CA TYR A 136 -0.33 -13.15 26.52
C TYR A 136 -1.48 -12.22 26.10
N PRO A 137 -1.70 -11.00 26.63
CA PRO A 137 -2.71 -10.11 26.04
C PRO A 137 -2.23 -9.54 24.69
N HIS A 138 -2.30 -10.35 23.64
CA HIS A 138 -2.08 -9.92 22.26
C HIS A 138 -3.39 -9.32 21.78
N LEU A 139 -3.36 -8.06 21.34
CA LEU A 139 -4.55 -7.37 20.88
C LEU A 139 -5.12 -8.10 19.65
N SER A 140 -6.37 -8.56 19.75
CA SER A 140 -7.05 -9.18 18.60
C SER A 140 -7.24 -8.14 17.49
N VAL A 141 -7.05 -8.55 16.24
CA VAL A 141 -7.25 -7.68 15.08
C VAL A 141 -8.74 -7.57 14.75
N LEU A 142 -9.47 -8.69 14.86
CA LEU A 142 -10.87 -8.81 14.47
C LEU A 142 -11.74 -9.29 15.62
N THR A 143 -13.00 -8.86 15.63
CA THR A 143 -14.08 -9.39 16.48
C THR A 143 -15.06 -10.18 15.63
N VAL A 144 -15.15 -11.50 15.86
CA VAL A 144 -16.12 -12.37 15.19
C VAL A 144 -17.21 -12.75 16.18
N LYS A 145 -18.48 -12.65 15.77
CA LYS A 145 -19.61 -13.01 16.63
C LYS A 145 -19.81 -14.52 16.60
N VAL A 146 -20.01 -15.11 17.78
CA VAL A 146 -20.49 -16.49 17.90
C VAL A 146 -22.02 -16.46 17.97
N CYS A 147 -22.66 -17.27 17.14
CA CYS A 147 -24.10 -17.40 17.04
C CYS A 147 -24.52 -18.85 17.25
N LEU A 148 -25.77 -19.07 17.65
CA LEU A 148 -26.37 -20.41 17.68
C LEU A 148 -27.16 -20.62 16.39
N ASP A 149 -26.81 -21.67 15.65
CA ASP A 149 -27.57 -22.16 14.51
C ASP A 149 -28.25 -23.48 14.90
N GLY A 150 -29.49 -23.37 15.39
CA GLY A 150 -30.18 -24.47 16.07
C GLY A 150 -29.44 -24.91 17.33
N ASN A 151 -28.95 -26.16 17.34
CA ASN A 151 -28.15 -26.72 18.43
C ASN A 151 -26.64 -26.62 18.20
N ASN A 152 -26.20 -26.00 17.10
CA ASN A 152 -24.78 -25.90 16.74
C ASN A 152 -24.25 -24.49 17.01
N LEU A 153 -22.98 -24.41 17.39
CA LEU A 153 -22.25 -23.14 17.41
C LEU A 153 -21.82 -22.78 15.99
N ALA A 154 -22.11 -21.55 15.59
CA ALA A 154 -21.74 -20.96 14.32
C ALA A 154 -21.06 -19.60 14.54
N PHE A 155 -20.41 -19.08 13.50
CA PHE A 155 -19.78 -17.76 13.50
C PHE A 155 -20.48 -16.84 12.50
N SER A 156 -20.61 -15.56 12.85
CA SER A 156 -21.15 -14.53 11.97
C SER A 156 -20.20 -13.31 11.92
N PRO A 157 -19.56 -13.03 10.77
CA PRO A 157 -19.51 -13.87 9.55
C PRO A 157 -18.83 -15.23 9.82
N SER A 158 -18.93 -16.19 8.88
CA SER A 158 -18.23 -17.46 9.03
C SER A 158 -16.71 -17.24 9.11
N LEU A 159 -15.97 -18.24 9.60
CA LEU A 159 -14.50 -18.13 9.66
C LEU A 159 -13.91 -18.01 8.24
N ASP A 160 -14.43 -18.76 7.28
CA ASP A 160 -14.03 -18.66 5.86
C ASP A 160 -14.31 -17.25 5.30
N GLN A 161 -15.46 -16.67 5.62
CA GLN A 161 -15.77 -15.29 5.23
C GLN A 161 -14.83 -14.29 5.92
N THR A 162 -14.52 -14.51 7.21
CA THR A 162 -13.57 -13.69 7.97
C THR A 162 -12.18 -13.73 7.33
N GLU A 163 -11.74 -14.90 6.86
CA GLU A 163 -10.50 -15.04 6.09
C GLU A 163 -10.55 -14.25 4.79
N GLU A 164 -11.66 -14.31 4.04
CA GLU A 164 -11.80 -13.53 2.79
C GLU A 164 -11.71 -12.02 3.05
N TYR A 165 -12.27 -11.50 4.15
CA TYR A 165 -12.10 -10.09 4.52
C TYR A 165 -10.61 -9.71 4.72
N ILE A 166 -9.83 -10.59 5.34
CA ILE A 166 -8.39 -10.40 5.52
C ILE A 166 -7.69 -10.41 4.16
N VAL A 167 -7.91 -11.45 3.35
CA VAL A 167 -7.28 -11.62 2.03
C VAL A 167 -7.64 -10.46 1.10
N SER A 168 -8.90 -10.04 1.08
CA SER A 168 -9.39 -8.91 0.30
C SER A 168 -8.72 -7.60 0.72
N SER A 169 -8.48 -7.40 2.02
CA SER A 169 -7.72 -6.24 2.52
C SER A 169 -6.30 -6.16 1.95
N PHE A 170 -5.58 -7.29 1.82
CA PHE A 170 -4.29 -7.32 1.13
C PHE A 170 -4.42 -7.00 -0.36
N ARG A 171 -5.48 -7.51 -1.02
CA ARG A 171 -5.75 -7.19 -2.44
C ARG A 171 -6.02 -5.71 -2.64
N HIS A 172 -6.78 -5.04 -1.77
CA HIS A 172 -7.03 -3.59 -1.85
C HIS A 172 -5.74 -2.77 -1.81
N ILE A 173 -4.74 -3.19 -1.02
CA ILE A 173 -3.43 -2.52 -0.98
C ILE A 173 -2.68 -2.66 -2.32
N ILE A 174 -2.74 -3.83 -2.94
CA ILE A 174 -2.08 -4.10 -4.22
C ILE A 174 -2.76 -3.31 -5.34
N THR A 175 -4.08 -3.42 -5.47
CA THR A 175 -4.87 -2.82 -6.55
C THR A 175 -4.91 -1.29 -6.47
N ALA A 176 -4.76 -0.72 -5.27
CA ALA A 176 -4.71 0.74 -5.10
C ALA A 176 -3.55 1.40 -5.87
N SER A 177 -2.48 0.65 -6.17
CA SER A 177 -1.35 1.17 -6.96
C SER A 177 -1.49 0.99 -8.47
N GLU A 178 -2.28 0.02 -8.93
CA GLU A 178 -2.41 -0.34 -10.36
C GLU A 178 -3.19 0.71 -11.16
N GLN A 179 -4.00 1.52 -10.47
CA GLN A 179 -4.90 2.51 -11.06
C GLN A 179 -4.37 3.95 -10.95
N ILE A 180 -3.04 4.10 -10.86
CA ILE A 180 -2.28 5.36 -10.76
C ILE A 180 -1.44 5.54 -12.01
#